data_AF-A0A947QV74-F1
#
_entry.id   AF-A0A947QV74-F1
#
_cell.length_a   1.000
_cell.length_b   1.000
_cell.length_c   1.000
_cell.angle_alpha   90.00
_cell.angle_beta   90.00
_cell.angle_gamma   90.00
#
_symmetry.space_group_name_H-M   'P 1'
#
loop_
_entity.id
_entity.type
_entity.pdbx_description
1 polymer ?
#
loop_
_entity_poly.entity_id
_entity_poly.type
_entity_poly.pdbx_seq_one_letter_code
_entity_poly.pdbx_strand_id
1 'polypeptide(L)'
;DNAFDSIPLLDIVKTIEEIKKETRPYMIFTHSDTDLNIDHQLTHKAVLTATRPQPQETVTEIYAFEVLSSTEWNFPVTFSPDTFIDITQTLPKKLDAMAAYASELRDYPHPRSLEGIRTQAKHRGLQVALSAAEAFKTIRKVQ
;
A
#
# COMPACT_ATOMS: atom_id res chain seq x y z
N ASP A 1 8.88 -13.39 2.71
CA ASP A 1 7.63 -13.02 2.04
C ASP A 1 7.01 -14.18 1.30
N ASN A 2 5.69 -14.29 1.41
CA ASN A 2 4.77 -15.32 0.91
C ASN A 2 4.60 -16.53 1.83
N ALA A 3 4.18 -16.29 3.07
CA ALA A 3 3.90 -17.35 4.03
C ALA A 3 2.61 -17.15 4.87
N PHE A 4 1.89 -16.04 4.72
CA PHE A 4 0.66 -15.78 5.48
C PHE A 4 -0.46 -16.75 5.13
N ASP A 5 -0.39 -17.45 3.99
CA ASP A 5 -1.30 -18.53 3.63
C ASP A 5 -1.15 -19.77 4.52
N SER A 6 -0.02 -19.90 5.24
CA SER A 6 0.16 -20.90 6.30
C SER A 6 -0.53 -20.52 7.62
N ILE A 7 -0.98 -19.27 7.77
CA ILE A 7 -1.66 -18.76 8.95
C ILE A 7 -3.16 -18.61 8.66
N PRO A 8 -4.06 -19.05 9.56
CA PRO A 8 -5.48 -18.79 9.37
C PRO A 8 -5.76 -17.29 9.24
N LEU A 9 -6.49 -16.89 8.19
CA LEU A 9 -6.85 -15.49 7.96
C LEU A 9 -7.49 -14.83 9.20
N LEU A 10 -8.24 -15.60 9.99
CA LEU A 10 -8.86 -15.14 11.23
C LEU A 10 -7.82 -14.61 12.24
N ASP A 11 -6.64 -15.22 12.32
CA ASP A 11 -5.61 -14.82 13.27
C ASP A 11 -4.93 -13.51 12.82
N ILE A 12 -4.76 -13.33 11.50
CA ILE A 12 -4.32 -12.06 10.90
C ILE A 12 -5.36 -10.96 11.19
N VAL A 13 -6.65 -11.26 11.02
CA VAL A 13 -7.76 -10.33 11.32
C VAL A 13 -7.74 -9.91 12.79
N LYS A 14 -7.64 -10.87 13.72
CA LYS A 14 -7.60 -10.57 15.16
C LYS A 14 -6.43 -9.67 15.54
N THR A 15 -5.26 -9.91 14.95
CA THR A 15 -4.07 -9.05 15.16
C THR A 15 -4.37 -7.61 14.75
N ILE A 16 -5.01 -7.39 13.60
CA ILE A 16 -5.41 -6.06 13.15
C ILE A 16 -6.50 -5.46 14.05
N GLU A 17 -7.47 -6.24 14.50
CA GLU A 17 -8.52 -5.79 15.42
C GLU A 17 -7.96 -5.32 16.77
N GLU A 18 -6.93 -6.00 17.30
CA GLU A 18 -6.24 -5.61 18.53
C GLU A 18 -5.54 -4.25 18.36
N ILE A 19 -4.75 -4.08 17.29
CA ILE A 19 -4.08 -2.81 16.97
C ILE A 19 -5.11 -1.69 16.74
N LYS A 20 -6.21 -1.98 16.04
CA LYS A 20 -7.30 -1.02 15.78
C LYS A 20 -7.93 -0.53 17.09
N LYS A 21 -8.15 -1.43 18.06
CA LYS A 21 -8.70 -1.07 19.38
C LYS A 21 -7.78 -0.13 20.14
N GLU A 22 -6.47 -0.37 20.09
CA GLU A 22 -5.47 0.46 20.76
C GLU A 22 -5.30 1.83 20.10
N THR A 23 -5.11 1.85 18.78
CA THR A 23 -4.75 3.07 18.03
C THR A 23 -5.96 3.91 17.62
N ARG A 24 -7.16 3.31 17.59
CA ARG A 24 -8.42 3.93 17.15
C ARG A 24 -8.27 4.75 15.86
N PRO A 25 -7.76 4.16 14.77
CA PRO A 25 -7.45 4.90 13.56
C PRO A 25 -8.73 5.36 12.87
N TYR A 26 -8.66 6.53 12.23
CA TYR A 26 -9.70 6.99 11.31
C TYR A 26 -9.37 6.64 9.84
N MET A 27 -8.09 6.46 9.52
CA MET A 27 -7.58 6.18 8.18
C MET A 27 -6.63 4.98 8.21
N ILE A 28 -6.76 4.07 7.24
CA ILE A 28 -5.84 2.94 7.05
C ILE A 28 -5.32 2.92 5.61
N PHE A 29 -4.02 2.68 5.48
CA PHE A 29 -3.37 2.33 4.22
C PHE A 29 -3.06 0.83 4.23
N THR A 30 -3.39 0.12 3.14
CA THR A 30 -3.11 -1.31 2.98
C THR A 30 -2.61 -1.62 1.58
N HIS A 31 -2.14 -2.84 1.34
CA HIS A 31 -1.76 -3.31 0.02
C HIS A 31 -2.94 -3.31 -0.96
N SER A 32 -2.64 -3.17 -2.26
CA SER A 32 -3.61 -3.36 -3.33
C SER A 32 -4.17 -4.79 -3.37
N ASP A 33 -5.45 -4.90 -3.72
CA ASP A 33 -6.10 -6.15 -4.09
C ASP A 33 -5.53 -6.78 -5.36
N THR A 34 -4.78 -6.01 -6.16
CA THR A 34 -4.13 -6.47 -7.39
C THR A 34 -2.68 -6.91 -7.18
N ASP A 35 -2.19 -6.99 -5.95
CA ASP A 35 -0.80 -7.37 -5.67
C ASP A 35 -0.53 -8.87 -5.90
N LEU A 36 0.65 -9.23 -6.40
CA LEU A 36 1.03 -10.62 -6.67
C LEU A 36 1.34 -11.41 -5.39
N ASN A 37 1.86 -10.75 -4.35
CA ASN A 37 2.34 -11.39 -3.13
C ASN A 37 1.15 -11.83 -2.25
N ILE A 38 1.15 -13.08 -1.82
CA ILE A 38 0.03 -13.65 -1.06
C ILE A 38 -0.12 -13.00 0.33
N ASP A 39 0.97 -12.56 0.95
CA ASP A 39 0.94 -11.88 2.24
C ASP A 39 0.25 -10.52 2.11
N HIS A 40 0.55 -9.80 1.02
CA HIS A 40 -0.09 -8.53 0.70
C HIS A 40 -1.60 -8.71 0.47
N GLN A 41 -1.99 -9.72 -0.32
CA GLN A 41 -3.39 -10.05 -0.59
C GLN A 41 -4.16 -10.43 0.69
N LEU A 42 -3.56 -11.26 1.54
CA LEU A 42 -4.19 -11.67 2.80
C LEU A 42 -4.26 -10.51 3.79
N THR A 43 -3.24 -9.65 3.84
CA THR A 43 -3.27 -8.41 4.64
C THR A 43 -4.40 -7.49 4.19
N HIS A 44 -4.56 -7.27 2.87
CA HIS A 44 -5.67 -6.49 2.33
C HIS A 44 -7.03 -7.05 2.78
N LYS A 45 -7.26 -8.36 2.60
CA LYS A 45 -8.51 -9.02 3.02
C LYS A 45 -8.74 -8.93 4.53
N ALA A 46 -7.67 -9.06 5.31
CA ALA A 46 -7.72 -8.99 6.76
C ALA A 46 -8.10 -7.57 7.24
N VAL A 47 -7.50 -6.52 6.65
CA VAL A 47 -7.86 -5.11 6.93
C VAL A 47 -9.34 -4.87 6.65
N LEU A 48 -9.86 -5.27 5.49
CA LEU A 48 -11.28 -5.08 5.15
C LEU A 48 -12.21 -5.86 6.08
N THR A 49 -11.79 -7.04 6.53
CA THR A 49 -12.56 -7.85 7.48
C THR A 49 -12.57 -7.23 8.87
N ALA A 50 -11.42 -6.80 9.38
CA ALA A 50 -11.26 -6.17 10.68
C ALA A 50 -11.95 -4.80 10.77
N THR A 51 -12.19 -4.15 9.63
CA THR A 51 -12.81 -2.81 9.55
C THR A 51 -14.19 -2.82 8.90
N ARG A 52 -14.91 -3.95 8.94
CA ARG A 52 -16.29 -3.99 8.41
C ARG A 52 -17.12 -2.86 9.03
N PRO A 53 -17.91 -2.11 8.23
CA PRO A 53 -18.70 -1.01 8.76
C PRO A 53 -19.67 -1.51 9.83
N GLN A 54 -19.59 -0.93 11.02
CA GLN A 54 -20.49 -1.15 12.16
C GLN A 54 -20.80 0.22 12.78
N PRO A 55 -21.88 0.39 13.55
CA PRO A 55 -22.28 1.68 14.12
C PRO A 55 -21.22 2.43 14.96
N GLN A 56 -20.14 1.76 15.37
CA GLN A 56 -19.05 2.32 16.16
C GLN A 56 -17.67 2.13 15.50
N GLU A 57 -17.64 1.83 14.20
CA GLU A 57 -16.39 1.71 13.45
C GLU A 57 -15.69 3.08 13.39
N THR A 58 -14.41 3.13 13.76
CA THR A 58 -13.63 4.37 13.75
C THR A 58 -13.00 4.63 12.39
N VAL A 59 -12.76 3.57 11.60
CA VAL A 59 -12.08 3.67 10.30
C VAL A 59 -13.06 4.13 9.22
N THR A 60 -13.01 5.43 8.92
CA THR A 60 -13.81 6.08 7.88
C THR A 60 -13.12 6.08 6.52
N GLU A 61 -11.79 5.95 6.48
CA GLU A 61 -11.00 5.98 5.25
C GLU A 61 -10.08 4.76 5.11
N ILE A 62 -10.12 4.10 3.96
CA ILE A 62 -9.24 2.99 3.60
C ILE A 62 -8.71 3.23 2.19
N TYR A 63 -7.38 3.28 2.06
CA TYR A 63 -6.67 3.45 0.81
C TYR A 63 -5.76 2.24 0.56
N ALA A 64 -5.67 1.83 -0.70
CA ALA A 64 -4.79 0.75 -1.11
C ALA A 64 -3.63 1.25 -1.98
N PHE A 65 -2.39 0.86 -1.66
CA PHE A 65 -1.17 1.28 -2.38
C PHE A 65 -0.61 0.15 -3.25
N GLU A 66 0.14 0.54 -4.28
CA GLU A 66 0.99 -0.37 -5.07
C GLU A 66 2.33 -0.63 -4.37
N VAL A 67 2.85 -1.84 -4.51
CA VAL A 67 4.19 -2.23 -4.06
C VAL A 67 5.05 -2.54 -5.28
N LEU A 68 6.17 -1.83 -5.38
CA LEU A 68 7.16 -2.04 -6.43
C LEU A 68 7.81 -3.42 -6.30
N SER A 69 8.02 -4.07 -7.44
CA SER A 69 8.41 -5.48 -7.61
C SER A 69 7.38 -6.48 -7.09
N SER A 70 6.10 -6.12 -7.11
CA SER A 70 5.01 -7.06 -6.79
C SER A 70 3.74 -6.72 -7.55
N THR A 71 3.16 -5.54 -7.30
CA THR A 71 1.87 -5.15 -7.88
C THR A 71 1.93 -5.09 -9.41
N GLU A 72 3.02 -4.58 -9.98
CA GLU A 72 3.19 -4.43 -11.43
C GLU A 72 3.46 -5.75 -12.18
N TRP A 73 3.73 -6.84 -11.46
CA TRP A 73 4.02 -8.16 -12.04
C TRP A 73 2.83 -9.12 -12.05
N ASN A 74 1.67 -8.71 -11.51
CA ASN A 74 0.47 -9.54 -11.48
C ASN A 74 -0.29 -9.58 -12.82
N PHE A 75 0.38 -9.94 -13.91
CA PHE A 75 -0.22 -9.93 -15.25
C PHE A 75 -1.40 -10.92 -15.36
N PRO A 76 -2.54 -10.55 -15.99
CA PRO A 76 -2.81 -9.30 -16.70
C PRO A 76 -3.46 -8.20 -15.84
N VAL A 77 -3.57 -8.40 -14.53
CA VAL A 77 -4.23 -7.48 -13.60
C VAL A 77 -3.35 -6.24 -13.41
N THR A 78 -3.96 -5.06 -13.48
CA THR A 78 -3.25 -3.78 -13.33
C THR A 78 -3.79 -2.97 -12.17
N PHE A 79 -2.88 -2.25 -11.49
CA PHE A 79 -3.26 -1.29 -10.46
C PHE A 79 -3.88 -0.04 -11.11
N SER A 80 -5.11 0.27 -10.71
CA SER A 80 -5.87 1.42 -11.21
C SER A 80 -6.16 2.39 -10.04
N PRO A 81 -5.28 3.36 -9.77
CA PRO A 81 -5.47 4.34 -8.70
C PRO A 81 -6.51 5.40 -9.06
N ASP A 82 -7.15 5.97 -8.03
CA ASP A 82 -8.10 7.08 -8.13
C ASP A 82 -7.73 8.28 -7.24
N THR A 83 -6.73 8.11 -6.38
CA THR A 83 -6.31 9.09 -5.39
C THR A 83 -4.80 9.28 -5.48
N PHE A 84 -4.37 10.54 -5.59
CA PHE A 84 -2.97 10.88 -5.76
C PHE A 84 -2.55 11.90 -4.71
N ILE A 85 -1.42 11.67 -4.07
CA ILE A 85 -0.86 12.56 -3.05
C ILE A 85 0.42 13.16 -3.60
N ASP A 86 0.50 14.50 -3.62
CA ASP A 86 1.72 15.21 -3.99
C ASP A 86 2.82 14.90 -2.98
N ILE A 87 3.90 14.29 -3.47
CA ILE A 87 5.10 14.01 -2.69
C ILE A 87 6.32 14.72 -3.24
N THR A 88 6.15 15.75 -4.07
CA THR A 88 7.26 16.50 -4.68
C THR A 88 8.29 16.95 -3.64
N GLN A 89 7.80 17.49 -2.51
CA GLN A 89 8.65 17.98 -1.43
C GLN A 89 9.16 16.87 -0.48
N THR A 90 8.53 15.69 -0.48
CA THR A 90 8.83 14.58 0.45
C THR A 90 9.50 13.39 -0.24
N LEU A 91 9.63 13.40 -1.57
CA LEU A 91 10.28 12.34 -2.35
C LEU A 91 11.72 12.05 -1.87
N PRO A 92 12.57 13.04 -1.51
CA PRO A 92 13.88 12.74 -0.93
C PRO A 92 13.79 11.87 0.32
N LYS A 93 12.86 12.19 1.24
CA LYS A 93 12.66 11.40 2.48
C LYS A 93 12.19 9.99 2.19
N LYS A 94 11.34 9.79 1.18
CA LYS A 94 10.91 8.45 0.73
C LYS A 94 12.11 7.62 0.25
N LEU A 95 13.01 8.22 -0.51
CA LEU A 95 14.21 7.54 -1.01
C LEU A 95 15.20 7.23 0.12
N ASP A 96 15.38 8.16 1.05
CA ASP A 96 16.23 7.96 2.24
C ASP A 96 15.66 6.82 3.12
N ALA A 97 14.34 6.77 3.29
CA ALA A 97 13.67 5.69 4.02
C ALA A 97 13.91 4.32 3.37
N MET A 98 13.83 4.22 2.03
CA MET A 98 14.16 2.98 1.34
C MET A 98 15.65 2.63 1.47
N ALA A 99 16.54 3.63 1.43
CA ALA A 99 17.98 3.42 1.54
C ALA A 99 18.39 2.80 2.89
N ALA A 100 17.58 2.96 3.94
CA ALA A 100 17.79 2.29 5.22
C ALA A 100 17.63 0.76 5.14
N TYR A 101 16.91 0.23 4.14
CA TYR A 101 16.72 -1.21 3.90
C TYR A 101 17.70 -1.71 2.83
N ALA A 102 19.01 -1.60 3.10
CA ALA A 102 20.06 -1.92 2.13
C ALA A 102 19.97 -3.35 1.55
N SER A 103 19.48 -4.32 2.31
CA SER A 103 19.27 -5.71 1.84
C SER A 103 18.09 -5.87 0.87
N GLU A 104 17.12 -4.94 0.91
CA GLU A 104 15.95 -4.94 0.04
C GLU A 104 16.15 -4.11 -1.22
N LEU A 105 17.11 -3.18 -1.21
CA LEU A 105 17.50 -2.43 -2.38
C LEU A 105 18.09 -3.34 -3.47
N ARG A 106 17.88 -2.94 -4.72
CA ARG A 106 18.40 -3.58 -5.91
C ARG A 106 18.94 -2.51 -6.84
N ASP A 107 19.86 -2.90 -7.72
CA ASP A 107 20.38 -1.98 -8.73
C ASP A 107 19.33 -1.71 -9.81
N TYR A 108 19.40 -0.53 -10.42
CA TYR A 108 18.61 -0.21 -11.61
C TYR A 108 18.99 -1.19 -12.76
N PRO A 109 18.04 -1.74 -13.54
CA PRO A 109 16.67 -1.29 -13.77
C PRO A 109 15.59 -1.95 -12.89
N HIS A 110 15.93 -2.49 -11.72
CA HIS A 110 14.92 -3.09 -10.84
C HIS A 110 13.97 -2.01 -10.27
N PRO A 111 12.64 -2.24 -10.16
CA PRO A 111 11.68 -1.25 -9.65
C PRO A 111 11.98 -0.74 -8.23
N ARG A 112 12.49 -1.61 -7.36
CA ARG A 112 12.95 -1.24 -6.00
C ARG A 112 14.29 -0.51 -5.93
N SER A 113 14.95 -0.23 -7.05
CA SER A 113 16.10 0.67 -7.04
C SER A 113 15.65 2.10 -6.67
N LEU A 114 16.55 2.92 -6.12
CA LEU A 114 16.22 4.32 -5.81
C LEU A 114 15.79 5.09 -7.07
N GLU A 115 16.38 4.77 -8.22
CA GLU A 115 15.98 5.34 -9.50
C GLU A 115 14.62 4.82 -9.98
N GLY A 116 14.32 3.52 -9.77
CA GLY A 116 13.01 2.93 -10.04
C GLY A 116 11.89 3.57 -9.21
N ILE A 117 12.11 3.73 -7.90
CA ILE A 117 11.17 4.40 -6.99
C ILE A 117 10.93 5.86 -7.41
N ARG A 118 12.00 6.59 -7.73
CA ARG A 118 11.92 7.97 -8.24
C ARG A 118 11.13 8.03 -9.54
N THR A 119 11.38 7.09 -10.45
CA THR A 119 10.72 7.01 -11.76
C THR A 119 9.23 6.74 -11.60
N GLN A 120 8.85 5.81 -10.73
CA GLN A 120 7.45 5.53 -10.44
C GLN A 120 6.74 6.76 -9.87
N ALA A 121 7.35 7.44 -8.90
CA ALA A 121 6.77 8.64 -8.30
C ALA A 121 6.54 9.75 -9.35
N LYS A 122 7.50 9.94 -10.26
CA LYS A 122 7.35 10.87 -11.39
C LYS A 122 6.25 10.43 -12.35
N HIS A 123 6.19 9.14 -12.69
CA HIS A 123 5.16 8.60 -13.58
C HIS A 123 3.75 8.86 -13.02
N ARG A 124 3.53 8.58 -11.72
CA ARG A 124 2.28 8.91 -11.03
C ARG A 124 2.01 10.41 -10.98
N GLY A 125 3.05 11.23 -10.78
CA GLY A 125 2.93 12.69 -10.85
C GLY A 125 2.44 13.17 -12.23
N LEU A 126 2.98 12.62 -13.31
CA LEU A 126 2.57 12.96 -14.68
C LEU A 126 1.09 12.66 -14.95
N GLN A 127 0.51 11.65 -14.30
CA GLN A 127 -0.91 11.32 -14.44
C GLN A 127 -1.84 12.42 -13.91
N VAL A 128 -1.36 13.27 -13.00
CA VAL A 128 -2.15 14.30 -12.30
C VAL A 128 -1.50 15.68 -12.30
N ALA A 129 -0.60 15.95 -13.26
CA ALA A 129 0.10 17.23 -13.42
C ALA A 129 0.92 17.69 -12.19
N LEU A 130 1.55 16.73 -11.49
CA LEU A 130 2.49 16.97 -10.38
C LEU A 130 3.91 16.52 -10.75
N SER A 131 4.92 17.06 -10.07
CA SER A 131 6.32 16.64 -10.30
C SER A 131 6.61 15.24 -9.77
N ALA A 132 5.98 14.85 -8.65
CA ALA A 132 5.98 13.49 -8.13
C ALA A 132 4.73 13.23 -7.28
N ALA A 133 4.15 12.05 -7.40
CA ALA A 133 2.99 11.64 -6.60
C ALA A 133 3.10 10.19 -6.12
N GLU A 134 2.43 9.89 -5.01
CA GLU A 134 2.04 8.52 -4.66
C GLU A 134 0.60 8.29 -5.09
N ALA A 135 0.34 7.10 -5.61
CA ALA A 135 -0.97 6.74 -6.13
C ALA A 135 -1.61 5.66 -5.25
N PHE A 136 -2.89 5.85 -4.97
CA PHE A 136 -3.71 5.00 -4.12
C PHE A 136 -5.06 4.73 -4.82
N LYS A 137 -5.68 3.61 -4.45
CA LYS A 137 -7.07 3.29 -4.77
C LYS A 137 -7.91 3.47 -3.51
N THR A 138 -8.98 4.25 -3.60
CA THR A 138 -9.92 4.41 -2.50
C THR A 138 -10.76 3.14 -2.36
N ILE A 139 -10.65 2.46 -1.23
CA ILE A 139 -11.48 1.27 -0.95
C ILE A 139 -12.76 1.67 -0.23
N ARG A 140 -12.65 2.59 0.73
CA ARG A 140 -13.81 3.16 1.42
C ARG A 140 -13.48 4.56 1.93
N LYS A 141 -14.43 5.48 1.77
CA LYS A 141 -14.38 6.81 2.36
C LYS A 141 -15.79 7.22 2.80
N VAL A 142 -15.94 7.57 4.07
CA VAL A 142 -17.19 8.09 4.63
C VAL A 142 -16.97 9.55 5.00
N GLN A 143 -17.77 10.45 4.42
CA GLN A 143 -17.75 11.89 4.66
C GLN A 143 -19.04 12.35 5.33
#